data_AF-A0A3M2Y941-F1
#
_entry.id   AF-A0A3M2Y941-F1
#
_cell.length_a   1.000
_cell.length_b   1.000
_cell.length_c   1.000
_cell.angle_alpha   90.00
_cell.angle_beta   90.00
_cell.angle_gamma   90.00
#
_symmetry.space_group_name_H-M   'P 1'
#
loop_
_entity.id
_entity.type
_entity.pdbx_description
1 polymer ?
#
loop_
_entity_poly.entity_id
_entity_poly.type
_entity_poly.pdbx_seq_one_letter_code
_entity_poly.pdbx_strand_id
1 'polypeptide(L)'
;MHISSGRWVYGLCLSLLTALLWGILVKRLPSFKVLGRKGKVLVLLAVFGLVGNYVLYLIGLRLLSPGTTQLLVQVGPIFLLVSSIFLFKERFSLGQGVGLLVLLIGFGFFFNQRLVELFTSLGDY
;
A
#
# COMPACT_ATOMS: atom_id res chain seq x y z
N MET A 1 -8.29 26.74 -14.99
CA MET A 1 -7.10 27.12 -14.20
C MET A 1 -7.37 26.78 -12.73
N HIS A 2 -6.97 25.57 -12.28
CA HIS A 2 -7.16 25.12 -10.89
C HIS A 2 -6.05 25.71 -10.01
N ILE A 3 -6.41 26.67 -9.17
CA ILE A 3 -5.53 27.23 -8.15
C ILE A 3 -5.36 26.16 -7.07
N SER A 4 -4.21 25.47 -7.05
CA SER A 4 -3.82 24.56 -5.97
C SER A 4 -3.62 25.39 -4.70
N SER A 5 -4.68 25.48 -3.90
CA SER A 5 -4.69 26.17 -2.62
C SER A 5 -3.64 25.51 -1.73
N GLY A 6 -2.64 26.26 -1.25
CA GLY A 6 -1.49 25.80 -0.43
C GLY A 6 -1.84 25.19 0.93
N ARG A 7 -3.08 24.73 1.11
CA ARG A 7 -3.66 24.19 2.34
C ARG A 7 -3.15 22.78 2.67
N TRP A 8 -2.63 22.06 1.68
CA TRP A 8 -2.04 20.73 1.86
C TRP A 8 -0.79 20.77 2.77
N VAL A 9 -0.06 21.89 2.79
CA VAL A 9 1.12 22.09 3.64
C VAL A 9 0.73 22.13 5.11
N TYR A 10 -0.41 22.73 5.47
CA TYR A 10 -0.89 22.74 6.85
C TYR A 10 -1.31 21.34 7.31
N GLY A 11 -1.94 20.55 6.43
CA GLY A 11 -2.27 19.15 6.73
C GLY A 11 -1.02 18.31 7.01
N LEU A 12 0.02 18.47 6.19
CA LEU A 12 1.31 17.81 6.39
C LEU A 12 1.98 18.26 7.68
N CYS A 13 2.09 19.57 7.93
CA CYS A 13 2.65 20.10 9.17
C CYS A 13 1.89 19.61 10.41
N LEU A 14 0.55 19.55 10.36
CA LEU A 14 -0.25 19.06 11.48
C LEU A 14 0.00 17.57 11.72
N SER A 15 0.04 16.74 10.67
CA SER A 15 0.36 15.31 10.79
C SER A 15 1.77 15.08 11.31
N LEU A 16 2.74 15.90 10.88
CA LEU A 16 4.14 15.80 11.30
C LEU A 16 4.28 16.17 12.77
N LEU A 17 3.63 17.26 13.21
CA LEU A 17 3.57 17.68 14.60
C LEU A 17 2.88 16.62 15.47
N THR A 18 1.78 16.04 15.00
CA THR A 18 1.05 15.00 15.74
C THR A 18 1.91 13.74 15.87
N ALA A 19 2.60 13.32 14.80
CA ALA A 19 3.50 12.17 14.82
C ALA A 19 4.74 12.41 15.70
N LEU A 20 5.31 13.62 15.68
CA LEU A 20 6.44 14.00 16.53
C LEU A 20 6.02 14.06 18.01
N LEU A 21 4.90 14.71 18.32
CA LEU A 21 4.35 14.77 19.68
C LEU A 21 4.04 13.36 20.19
N TRP A 22 3.43 12.51 19.37
CA TRP A 22 3.19 11.10 19.72
C TRP A 22 4.49 10.32 19.92
N GLY A 23 5.48 10.47 19.03
CA GLY A 23 6.78 9.80 19.15
C GLY A 23 7.57 10.23 20.39
N ILE A 24 7.48 11.51 20.77
CA ILE A 24 8.11 12.06 21.98
C ILE A 24 7.38 11.59 23.24
N LEU A 25 6.04 11.57 23.24
CA LEU A 25 5.22 11.08 24.37
C LEU A 25 5.41 9.58 24.60
N VAL A 26 5.43 8.80 23.52
CA VAL A 26 5.49 7.34 23.61
C VAL A 26 6.86 6.87 24.10
N LYS A 27 7.95 7.65 23.95
CA LYS A 27 9.32 7.39 24.49
C LYS A 27 9.82 5.94 24.33
N ARG A 28 9.19 5.15 23.46
CA ARG A 28 9.55 3.81 23.02
C ARG A 28 10.22 3.96 21.67
N LEU A 29 11.29 4.76 21.60
CA LEU A 29 12.28 4.53 20.57
C LEU A 29 12.72 3.08 20.77
N PRO A 30 12.40 2.15 19.86
CA PRO A 30 12.78 0.76 20.01
C PRO A 30 14.30 0.76 20.16
N SER A 31 14.76 0.41 21.35
CA SER A 31 16.18 0.49 21.67
C SER A 31 16.92 -0.37 20.65
N PHE A 32 17.81 0.25 19.86
CA PHE A 32 18.62 -0.44 18.85
C PHE A 32 19.45 -1.60 19.44
N LYS A 33 19.57 -1.66 20.79
CA LYS A 33 20.22 -2.74 21.54
C LYS A 33 19.38 -4.02 21.68
N VAL A 34 18.06 -3.99 21.43
CA VAL A 34 17.20 -5.20 21.50
C VAL A 34 17.32 -6.06 20.24
N LEU A 35 17.97 -5.52 19.20
CA LEU A 35 18.16 -6.20 17.93
C LEU A 35 19.34 -7.17 18.00
N GLY A 36 19.12 -8.36 18.57
CA GLY A 36 20.08 -9.46 18.55
C GLY A 36 20.48 -9.86 17.12
N ARG A 37 21.42 -10.79 16.96
CA ARG A 37 21.95 -11.23 15.63
C ARG A 37 20.84 -11.60 14.63
N LYS A 38 19.77 -12.23 15.12
CA LYS A 38 18.56 -12.57 14.34
C LYS A 38 17.72 -11.35 13.95
N GLY A 39 17.60 -10.36 14.82
CA GLY A 39 16.88 -9.12 14.54
C GLY A 39 17.58 -8.27 13.48
N LYS A 40 18.92 -8.23 13.47
CA LYS A 40 19.68 -7.55 12.40
C LYS A 40 19.43 -8.20 11.05
N VAL A 41 19.41 -9.54 10.98
CA VAL A 41 19.08 -10.27 9.75
C VAL A 41 17.65 -9.98 9.29
N LEU A 42 16.68 -9.98 10.21
CA LEU A 42 15.29 -9.64 9.89
C LEU A 42 15.14 -8.20 9.38
N VAL A 43 15.84 -7.24 9.98
CA VAL A 43 15.84 -5.86 9.50
C VAL A 43 16.47 -5.76 8.13
N LEU A 44 17.58 -6.46 7.89
CA LEU A 44 18.25 -6.45 6.59
C LEU A 44 17.34 -7.07 5.51
N LEU A 45 16.68 -8.19 5.82
CA LEU A 45 15.69 -8.82 4.94
C LEU A 45 14.49 -7.89 4.68
N ALA A 46 13.97 -7.23 5.71
CA ALA A 46 12.87 -6.27 5.58
C ALA A 46 13.26 -5.07 4.71
N VAL A 47 14.46 -4.52 4.91
CA VAL A 47 14.99 -3.42 4.10
C VAL A 47 15.12 -3.84 2.64
N PHE A 48 15.74 -4.99 2.37
CA PHE A 48 15.88 -5.48 0.99
C PHE A 48 14.52 -5.80 0.36
N GLY A 49 13.60 -6.42 1.09
CA GLY A 49 12.25 -6.69 0.61
C GLY A 49 11.47 -5.42 0.29
N LEU A 50 11.58 -4.40 1.15
CA LEU A 50 10.89 -3.12 0.97
C LEU A 50 11.50 -2.31 -0.19
N VAL A 51 12.83 -2.24 -0.27
CA VAL A 51 13.54 -1.59 -1.38
C VAL A 51 13.22 -2.30 -2.70
N GLY A 52 13.27 -3.63 -2.71
CA GLY A 52 12.87 -4.44 -3.87
C GLY A 52 11.45 -4.13 -4.28
N ASN A 53 10.48 -4.18 -3.36
CA ASN A 53 9.08 -3.86 -3.63
C ASN A 53 8.91 -2.46 -4.25
N TYR A 54 9.62 -1.45 -3.73
CA TYR A 54 9.58 -0.09 -4.26
C TYR A 54 10.19 0.02 -5.66
N VAL A 55 11.34 -0.62 -5.90
CA VAL A 55 11.97 -0.65 -7.23
C VAL A 55 11.08 -1.35 -8.24
N LEU A 56 10.45 -2.48 -7.87
CA LEU A 56 9.48 -3.17 -8.72
C LEU A 56 8.28 -2.27 -9.05
N TYR A 57 7.80 -1.48 -8.09
CA TYR A 57 6.73 -0.51 -8.32
C TYR A 57 7.16 0.60 -9.30
N LEU A 58 8.37 1.15 -9.15
CA LEU A 58 8.92 2.15 -10.08
C LEU A 58 9.11 1.59 -11.49
N ILE A 59 9.56 0.34 -11.60
CA ILE A 59 9.67 -0.37 -12.88
C ILE A 59 8.27 -0.58 -13.49
N GLY A 60 7.29 -0.97 -12.67
CA GLY A 60 5.89 -1.07 -13.07
C GLY A 60 5.35 0.25 -13.63
N LEU A 61 5.61 1.37 -12.97
CA LEU A 61 5.25 2.71 -13.45
C LEU A 61 5.94 3.12 -14.75
N ARG A 62 7.11 2.56 -15.06
CA ARG A 62 7.82 2.81 -16.34
C ARG A 62 7.31 1.94 -17.48
N LEU A 63 6.80 0.74 -17.17
CA LEU A 63 6.29 -0.23 -18.16
C LEU A 63 4.79 -0.09 -18.41
N LEU A 64 4.03 0.38 -17.41
CA LEU A 64 2.58 0.44 -17.41
C LEU A 64 2.14 1.88 -17.14
N SER A 65 1.00 2.30 -17.69
CA SER A 65 0.40 3.59 -17.34
C SER A 65 0.10 3.66 -15.83
N PRO A 66 0.03 4.88 -15.24
CA PRO A 66 -0.31 5.06 -13.83
C PRO A 66 -1.63 4.37 -13.46
N GLY A 67 -2.56 4.32 -14.41
CA GLY A 67 -3.85 3.69 -14.20
C GLY A 67 -3.78 2.17 -14.10
N THR A 68 -3.06 1.53 -15.01
CA THR A 68 -2.87 0.08 -14.97
C THR A 68 -2.05 -0.35 -13.76
N THR A 69 -1.02 0.43 -13.38
CA THR A 69 -0.22 0.14 -12.17
C THR A 69 -1.08 0.17 -10.91
N GLN A 70 -2.00 1.13 -10.80
CA GLN A 70 -2.90 1.21 -9.64
C GLN A 70 -3.87 0.02 -9.57
N LEU A 71 -4.35 -0.47 -10.71
CA LEU A 71 -5.17 -1.69 -10.75
C LEU A 71 -4.38 -2.89 -10.25
N LEU A 72 -3.13 -3.05 -10.69
CA LEU A 72 -2.23 -4.12 -10.23
C LEU A 72 -2.01 -4.07 -8.70
N VAL A 73 -1.78 -2.88 -8.14
CA VAL A 73 -1.58 -2.71 -6.69
C VAL A 73 -2.82 -3.14 -5.91
N GLN A 74 -4.02 -2.87 -6.41
CA GLN A 74 -5.26 -3.28 -5.75
C GLN A 74 -5.53 -4.79 -5.83
N VAL A 75 -4.88 -5.54 -6.73
CA VAL A 75 -4.90 -7.02 -6.68
C VAL A 75 -4.05 -7.54 -5.51
N GLY A 76 -3.14 -6.73 -4.95
CA GLY A 76 -2.25 -7.09 -3.85
C GLY A 76 -2.97 -7.73 -2.65
N PRO A 77 -4.02 -7.11 -2.09
CA PRO A 77 -4.84 -7.70 -1.02
C PRO A 77 -5.45 -9.07 -1.38
N ILE A 78 -5.88 -9.26 -2.63
CA ILE A 78 -6.44 -10.54 -3.11
C ILE A 78 -5.33 -11.60 -3.14
N PHE A 79 -4.17 -11.27 -3.71
CA PHE A 79 -3.01 -12.16 -3.73
C PHE A 79 -2.50 -12.48 -2.32
N LEU A 80 -2.51 -11.51 -1.41
CA LEU A 80 -2.16 -11.74 -0.01
C LEU A 80 -3.13 -12.71 0.66
N LEU A 81 -4.43 -12.56 0.42
CA LEU A 81 -5.45 -13.47 0.95
C LEU A 81 -5.25 -14.90 0.44
N VAL A 82 -5.06 -15.07 -0.87
CA VAL A 82 -4.79 -16.37 -1.50
C VAL A 82 -3.47 -16.96 -1.00
N SER A 83 -2.42 -16.14 -0.93
CA SER A 83 -1.11 -16.56 -0.41
C SER A 83 -1.19 -16.96 1.06
N SER A 84 -2.03 -16.31 1.85
CA SER A 84 -2.22 -16.65 3.26
C SER A 84 -2.79 -18.06 3.43
N ILE A 85 -3.74 -18.46 2.58
CA ILE A 85 -4.27 -19.84 2.57
C ILE A 85 -3.15 -20.84 2.27
N PHE A 86 -2.28 -20.54 1.31
CA PHE A 86 -1.21 -21.46 0.92
C PHE A 86 -0.07 -21.53 1.95
N LEU A 87 0.34 -20.37 2.48
CA LEU A 87 1.53 -20.20 3.31
C LEU A 87 1.25 -20.50 4.80
N PHE A 88 0.09 -20.08 5.31
CA PHE A 88 -0.32 -20.32 6.70
C PHE A 88 -1.27 -21.52 6.87
N LYS A 89 -1.78 -22.12 5.77
CA LYS A 89 -2.74 -23.24 5.79
C LYS A 89 -3.94 -23.00 6.72
N GLU A 90 -4.38 -21.74 6.81
CA GLU A 90 -5.48 -21.36 7.69
C GLU A 90 -6.84 -21.83 7.17
N ARG A 91 -7.75 -22.08 8.11
CA ARG A 91 -9.13 -22.48 7.83
C ARG A 91 -9.92 -21.23 7.48
N PHE A 92 -10.36 -21.13 6.24
CA PHE A 92 -11.12 -19.98 5.75
C PHE A 92 -12.45 -19.87 6.50
N SER A 93 -12.62 -18.81 7.30
CA SER A 93 -13.85 -18.61 8.08
C SER A 93 -14.94 -17.97 7.20
N LEU A 94 -16.22 -18.25 7.49
CA LEU A 94 -17.37 -17.68 6.78
C LEU A 94 -17.32 -16.13 6.72
N GLY A 95 -16.81 -15.50 7.78
CA GLY A 95 -16.60 -14.04 7.81
C GLY A 95 -15.54 -13.54 6.81
N GLN A 96 -14.47 -14.30 6.57
CA GLN A 96 -13.49 -14.00 5.52
C GLN A 96 -14.08 -14.18 4.12
N GLY A 97 -14.98 -15.16 3.95
CA GLY A 97 -15.73 -15.37 2.71
C GLY A 97 -16.64 -14.18 2.37
N VAL A 98 -17.39 -13.68 3.35
CA VAL A 98 -18.23 -12.48 3.17
C VAL A 98 -17.37 -11.25 2.89
N GLY A 99 -16.26 -11.06 3.63
CA GLY A 99 -15.31 -9.97 3.38
C GLY A 99 -14.70 -10.02 1.98
N LEU A 100 -14.38 -11.22 1.48
CA LEU A 100 -13.89 -11.44 0.11
C LEU A 100 -14.95 -11.06 -0.93
N LEU A 101 -16.21 -11.46 -0.74
CA LEU A 101 -17.29 -11.09 -1.65
C LEU A 101 -17.49 -9.57 -1.73
N VAL A 102 -17.49 -8.89 -0.58
CA VAL A 102 -17.57 -7.42 -0.52
C VAL A 102 -16.38 -6.79 -1.25
N LEU A 103 -15.17 -7.33 -1.05
CA LEU A 103 -13.96 -6.86 -1.72
C LEU A 103 -14.03 -7.04 -3.24
N LEU A 104 -14.51 -8.19 -3.73
CA LEU A 104 -14.68 -8.46 -5.16
C LEU A 104 -15.70 -7.51 -5.80
N ILE A 105 -16.80 -7.22 -5.11
CA ILE A 105 -17.81 -6.26 -5.57
C ILE A 105 -17.22 -4.84 -5.64
N GLY A 106 -16.53 -4.40 -4.59
CA GLY A 106 -15.87 -3.09 -4.56
C GLY A 106 -14.80 -2.94 -5.65
N PHE A 107 -14.06 -4.02 -5.91
CA PHE A 107 -13.06 -4.07 -6.99
C PHE A 107 -13.71 -3.96 -8.39
N GLY A 108 -14.84 -4.63 -8.61
CA GLY A 108 -15.61 -4.51 -9.85
C GLY A 108 -16.13 -3.09 -10.11
N PHE A 109 -16.67 -2.44 -9.07
CA PHE A 109 -17.08 -1.02 -9.14
C PHE A 109 -15.90 -0.09 -9.42
N PHE A 110 -14.74 -0.35 -8.80
CA PHE A 110 -13.54 0.44 -9.03
C PHE A 110 -13.03 0.35 -10.47
N PHE A 111 -13.02 -0.86 -11.04
CA PHE A 111 -12.63 -1.07 -12.44
C PHE A 111 -13.52 -0.30 -13.43
N ASN A 112 -14.82 -0.16 -13.13
CA ASN A 112 -15.73 0.61 -13.97
C ASN A 112 -15.30 2.08 -14.09
N GLN A 113 -14.98 2.72 -12.97
CA GLN A 113 -14.51 4.11 -12.97
C GLN A 113 -13.12 4.25 -13.60
N ARG A 114 -12.20 3.31 -13.30
CA ARG A 114 -10.83 3.39 -13.79
C ARG A 114 -10.68 3.13 -15.28
N LEU A 115 -11.51 2.27 -15.86
CA LEU A 115 -11.52 2.04 -17.32
C LEU A 115 -11.92 3.32 -18.06
N VAL A 116 -12.96 4.01 -17.59
CA VAL A 116 -13.36 5.31 -18.17
C VAL A 116 -12.19 6.30 -18.11
N GLU A 117 -11.54 6.45 -16.96
CA GLU A 117 -10.35 7.30 -16.80
C GLU A 117 -9.19 6.93 -17.74
N LEU A 118 -8.95 5.63 -17.94
CA LEU A 118 -7.93 5.11 -18.85
C LEU A 118 -8.26 5.43 -20.32
N PHE A 119 -9.52 5.25 -20.74
CA PHE A 119 -9.97 5.57 -22.09
C PHE A 119 -9.94 7.08 -22.36
N THR A 120 -10.32 7.92 -21.40
CA THR A 120 -10.25 9.39 -21.56
C THR A 120 -8.79 9.86 -21.62
N SER A 121 -7.90 9.31 -20.79
CA SER A 121 -6.47 9.67 -20.79
C SER A 121 -5.71 9.27 -22.07
N LEU A 122 -6.21 8.26 -22.80
CA LEU A 122 -5.66 7.84 -24.09
C LEU A 122 -6.15 8.71 -25.27
N GLY A 123 -7.27 9.43 -25.10
CA GLY A 123 -7.81 10.35 -26.10
C GLY A 123 -7.28 11.78 -26.01
N ASP A 124 -6.62 12.13 -24.90
CA ASP A 124 -6.00 13.45 -24.63
C ASP A 124 -4.50 13.51 -25.00
N TYR A 125 -3.99 12.53 -25.77
CA TYR A 125 -2.65 12.51 -26.36
C TYR A 125 -2.72 12.61 -27.89
#